data_AF-A0A2A5H0G8-F1
#
_entry.id   AF-A0A2A5H0G8-F1
#
_cell.length_a   1.000
_cell.length_b   1.000
_cell.length_c   1.000
_cell.angle_alpha   90.00
_cell.angle_beta   90.00
_cell.angle_gamma   90.00
#
_symmetry.space_group_name_H-M   'P 1'
#
loop_
_entity.id
_entity.type
_entity.pdbx_description
1 polymer ?
#
loop_
_entity_poly.entity_id
_entity_poly.type
_entity_poly.pdbx_seq_one_letter_code
_entity_poly.pdbx_strand_id
1 'polypeptide(L)'
;MKEQFELIKNLTPGQRHELDKDMQQIYLECHKQLNGKLEKLKDVIVNLNLNNEVYLNVVCEYDGRDSDNVKGRITHLHKYANKKEYDIAVAIEKASLN
;
A
#
# COMPACT_ATOMS: atom_id res chain seq x y z
N MET A 1 -14.41 7.33 -6.36
CA MET A 1 -13.05 7.10 -6.92
C MET A 1 -12.20 8.37 -7.09
N LYS A 2 -12.74 9.60 -7.17
CA LYS A 2 -11.89 10.80 -7.32
C LYS A 2 -11.21 11.25 -6.01
N GLU A 3 -11.93 11.22 -4.89
CA GLU A 3 -11.45 11.76 -3.60
C GLU A 3 -10.26 11.01 -2.99
N GLN A 4 -10.19 9.68 -3.16
CA GLN A 4 -9.10 8.87 -2.59
C GLN A 4 -7.73 9.17 -3.21
N PHE A 5 -7.69 9.60 -4.48
CA PHE A 5 -6.45 10.06 -5.10
C PHE A 5 -6.14 11.54 -4.81
N GLU A 6 -7.09 12.31 -4.28
CA GLU A 6 -6.83 13.68 -3.82
C GLU A 6 -5.97 13.70 -2.56
N LEU A 7 -6.10 12.68 -1.70
CA LEU A 7 -5.20 12.45 -0.58
C LEU A 7 -3.73 12.39 -1.03
N ILE A 8 -3.45 11.66 -2.11
CA ILE A 8 -2.10 11.54 -2.67
C ILE A 8 -1.62 12.87 -3.26
N LYS A 9 -2.52 13.66 -3.86
CA LYS A 9 -2.20 15.00 -4.38
C LYS A 9 -1.86 16.00 -3.28
N ASN A 10 -2.44 15.83 -2.09
CA ASN A 10 -2.22 16.70 -0.93
C ASN A 10 -1.00 16.30 -0.09
N LEU A 11 -0.29 15.22 -0.44
CA LEU A 11 0.95 14.83 0.22
C LEU A 11 2.06 15.83 -0.09
N THR A 12 2.92 16.07 0.90
CA THR A 12 4.15 16.82 0.66
C THR A 12 5.08 16.04 -0.28
N PRO A 13 6.04 16.70 -0.96
CA PRO A 13 7.00 16.01 -1.81
C PRO A 13 7.75 14.88 -1.09
N GLY A 14 8.09 15.07 0.19
CA GLY A 14 8.73 14.05 1.01
C GLY A 14 7.83 12.84 1.26
N GLN A 15 6.58 13.06 1.65
CA GLN A 15 5.59 12.00 1.86
C GLN A 15 5.28 11.24 0.56
N ARG A 16 5.23 11.95 -0.57
CA ARG A 16 5.00 11.33 -1.88
C ARG A 16 6.18 10.45 -2.31
N HIS A 17 7.40 10.86 -2.01
CA HIS A 17 8.60 10.06 -2.29
C HIS A 17 8.64 8.79 -1.44
N GLU A 18 8.32 8.88 -0.15
CA GLU A 18 8.18 7.69 0.71
C GLU A 18 7.08 6.76 0.22
N LEU A 19 5.90 7.31 -0.12
CA LEU A 19 4.80 6.51 -0.64
C LEU A 19 5.21 5.73 -1.91
N ASP A 20 5.88 6.38 -2.87
CA ASP A 20 6.31 5.71 -4.10
C ASP A 20 7.31 4.58 -3.80
N LYS A 21 8.28 4.85 -2.92
CA LYS A 21 9.29 3.87 -2.50
C LYS A 21 8.66 2.68 -1.78
N ASP A 22 7.76 2.92 -0.82
CA ASP A 22 7.07 1.87 -0.08
C ASP A 22 6.18 1.03 -1.00
N MET A 23 5.43 1.66 -1.90
CA MET A 23 4.60 0.95 -2.88
C MET A 23 5.44 0.08 -3.82
N GLN A 24 6.59 0.56 -4.29
CA GLN A 24 7.50 -0.26 -5.10
C GLN A 24 8.03 -1.47 -4.31
N GLN A 25 8.39 -1.28 -3.04
CA GLN A 25 8.81 -2.39 -2.17
C GLN A 25 7.68 -3.41 -1.98
N ILE A 26 6.44 -2.97 -1.75
CA ILE A 26 5.27 -3.84 -1.62
C ILE A 26 5.08 -4.68 -2.89
N TYR A 27 5.16 -4.06 -4.07
CA TYR A 27 5.01 -4.78 -5.33
C TYR A 27 6.14 -5.78 -5.57
N LEU A 28 7.37 -5.44 -5.22
CA LEU A 28 8.51 -6.35 -5.26
C LEU A 28 8.34 -7.54 -4.31
N GLU A 29 7.86 -7.29 -3.08
CA GLU A 29 7.58 -8.34 -2.11
C GLU A 29 6.43 -9.24 -2.56
N CYS A 30 5.37 -8.66 -3.15
CA CYS A 30 4.29 -9.43 -3.79
C CYS A 30 4.84 -10.31 -4.91
N HIS A 31 5.68 -9.77 -5.78
CA HIS A 31 6.31 -10.53 -6.86
C HIS A 31 7.16 -11.70 -6.33
N LYS A 32 7.98 -11.46 -5.30
CA LYS A 32 8.78 -12.50 -4.64
C LYS A 32 7.92 -13.57 -3.97
N GLN A 33 6.90 -13.16 -3.20
CA GLN A 33 6.00 -14.09 -2.50
C GLN A 33 5.26 -15.00 -3.49
N LEU A 34 4.85 -14.46 -4.64
CA LEU A 34 4.20 -15.24 -5.68
C LEU A 34 5.18 -16.12 -6.46
N ASN A 35 6.50 -15.93 -6.30
CA ASN A 35 7.57 -16.69 -6.95
C ASN A 35 7.36 -16.81 -8.48
N GLY A 36 6.78 -15.78 -9.10
CA GLY A 36 6.38 -15.76 -10.51
C GLY A 36 5.24 -16.72 -10.91
N LYS A 37 4.61 -17.43 -9.97
CA LYS A 37 3.57 -18.46 -10.25
C LYS A 37 2.16 -17.92 -10.33
N LEU A 38 1.86 -16.85 -9.61
CA LEU A 38 0.56 -16.19 -9.62
C LEU A 38 0.63 -14.93 -10.48
N GLU A 39 -0.22 -14.87 -11.49
CA GLU A 39 -0.27 -13.73 -12.40
C GLU A 39 -0.80 -12.47 -11.74
N LYS A 40 -1.59 -12.59 -10.66
CA LYS A 40 -2.21 -11.47 -9.96
C LYS A 40 -2.42 -11.73 -8.48
N LEU A 41 -2.22 -10.71 -7.66
CA LEU A 41 -2.64 -10.64 -6.26
C LEU A 41 -3.70 -9.55 -6.15
N LYS A 42 -4.86 -9.89 -5.62
CA LYS A 42 -5.94 -8.92 -5.39
C LYS A 42 -6.05 -8.61 -3.90
N ASP A 43 -6.54 -7.42 -3.60
CA ASP A 43 -6.85 -6.99 -2.24
C ASP A 43 -5.65 -7.08 -1.28
N VAL A 44 -4.46 -6.70 -1.74
CA VAL A 44 -3.28 -6.56 -0.89
C VAL A 44 -3.48 -5.32 -0.01
N ILE A 45 -3.79 -5.54 1.26
CA ILE A 45 -3.97 -4.48 2.24
C ILE A 45 -2.60 -4.18 2.85
N VAL A 46 -2.21 -2.91 2.82
CA VAL A 46 -0.97 -2.44 3.43
C VAL A 46 -1.19 -1.16 4.19
N ASN A 47 -0.74 -1.15 5.44
CA ASN A 47 -0.69 0.07 6.24
C ASN A 47 0.65 0.77 6.03
N LEU A 48 0.58 2.04 5.64
CA LEU A 48 1.73 2.90 5.41
C LEU A 48 1.75 4.05 6.40
N ASN A 49 2.95 4.43 6.80
CA ASN A 49 3.20 5.57 7.65
C ASN A 49 4.20 6.49 6.95
N LEU A 50 3.71 7.60 6.42
CA LEU A 50 4.51 8.58 5.69
C LEU A 50 4.95 9.67 6.66
N ASN A 51 6.26 9.81 6.85
CA ASN A 51 6.92 10.78 7.73
C ASN A 51 6.40 10.82 9.19
N ASN A 52 5.79 9.77 9.73
CA ASN A 52 5.12 9.80 11.06
C ASN A 52 3.97 10.83 11.18
N GLU A 53 3.49 11.34 10.05
CA GLU A 53 2.47 12.40 10.01
C GLU A 53 1.20 11.93 9.31
N VAL A 54 1.35 11.09 8.27
CA VAL A 54 0.23 10.61 7.47
C VAL A 54 0.18 9.10 7.54
N TYR A 55 -0.89 8.60 8.13
CA TYR A 55 -1.16 7.18 8.31
C TYR A 55 -2.20 6.74 7.29
N LEU A 56 -1.83 5.81 6.42
CA LEU A 56 -2.66 5.35 5.32
C LEU A 56 -2.88 3.83 5.41
N ASN A 57 -4.06 3.40 4.99
CA ASN A 57 -4.34 2.04 4.59
C ASN A 57 -4.53 2.03 3.08
N VAL A 58 -3.71 1.26 2.40
CA VAL A 58 -3.67 1.15 0.95
C VAL A 58 -4.07 -0.25 0.59
N VAL A 59 -5.13 -0.39 -0.18
CA VAL A 59 -5.49 -1.65 -0.82
C VAL A 59 -5.03 -1.56 -2.27
N CYS A 60 -4.16 -2.48 -2.67
CA CYS A 60 -3.66 -2.55 -4.02
C CYS A 60 -3.84 -3.93 -4.64
N GLU A 61 -3.97 -3.94 -5.96
CA GLU A 61 -3.89 -5.13 -6.78
C GLU A 61 -2.53 -5.15 -7.44
N TYR A 62 -1.85 -6.28 -7.37
CA TYR A 62 -0.60 -6.54 -8.06
C TYR A 62 -0.86 -7.37 -9.32
N ASP A 63 -0.28 -6.97 -10.45
CA ASP A 63 -0.34 -7.69 -11.72
C ASP A 63 1.08 -8.01 -12.19
N GLY A 64 1.40 -9.31 -12.23
CA GLY A 64 2.70 -9.84 -12.61
C GLY A 64 2.85 -10.18 -14.09
N ARG A 65 1.88 -9.83 -14.95
CA ARG A 65 1.92 -10.17 -16.38
C ARG A 65 2.94 -9.36 -17.18
N ASP A 66 3.46 -8.29 -16.61
CA ASP A 66 4.44 -7.39 -17.22
C ASP A 66 5.81 -7.68 -16.59
N SER A 67 6.61 -8.57 -17.21
CA SER A 67 7.88 -9.06 -16.65
C SER A 67 8.97 -7.98 -16.49
N ASP A 68 8.80 -6.82 -17.15
CA ASP A 68 9.78 -5.74 -17.16
C ASP A 68 9.52 -4.69 -16.07
N ASN A 69 8.27 -4.55 -15.60
CA ASN A 69 7.89 -3.58 -14.58
C ASN A 69 6.81 -4.13 -13.67
N VAL A 70 7.11 -4.24 -12.36
CA VAL A 70 6.16 -4.58 -11.29
C VAL A 70 5.04 -3.53 -11.29
N LYS A 71 3.91 -3.84 -11.92
CA LYS A 71 2.75 -2.95 -12.01
C LYS A 71 1.74 -3.35 -10.95
N GLY A 72 1.37 -2.38 -10.12
CA GLY A 72 0.23 -2.51 -9.24
C GLY A 72 -0.66 -1.29 -9.31
N ARG A 73 -1.91 -1.50 -8.92
CA ARG A 73 -2.93 -0.46 -8.92
C ARG A 73 -3.51 -0.35 -7.52
N ILE A 74 -3.50 0.86 -6.97
CA ILE A 74 -4.25 1.16 -5.75
C ILE A 74 -5.75 1.13 -6.10
N THR A 75 -6.50 0.26 -5.45
CA THR A 75 -7.96 0.14 -5.59
C THR A 75 -8.68 0.94 -4.52
N HIS A 76 -8.14 0.94 -3.30
CA HIS A 76 -8.67 1.73 -2.20
C HIS A 76 -7.54 2.43 -1.44
N LEU A 77 -7.81 3.67 -1.04
CA LEU A 77 -6.97 4.41 -0.13
C LEU A 77 -7.83 4.95 1.00
N HIS A 78 -7.44 4.65 2.23
CA HIS A 78 -8.04 5.21 3.44
C HIS A 78 -6.95 5.91 4.25
N LYS A 79 -7.27 7.07 4.82
CA LYS A 79 -6.38 7.79 5.73
C LYS A 79 -6.94 7.66 7.14
N TYR A 80 -6.12 7.17 8.05
CA TYR A 80 -6.45 7.17 9.48
C TYR A 80 -6.38 8.60 10.03
N ALA A 81 -7.25 8.92 10.99
CA ALA A 81 -7.27 10.26 11.55
C ALA A 81 -6.07 10.53 12.46
N ASN A 82 -5.49 9.48 13.06
CA ASN A 82 -4.36 9.59 13.97
C ASN A 82 -3.55 8.28 14.07
N LYS A 83 -2.39 8.36 14.73
CA LYS A 83 -1.49 7.23 14.97
C LYS A 83 -2.15 6.07 15.74
N LYS A 84 -3.04 6.36 16.71
CA LYS A 84 -3.65 5.29 17.53
C LYS A 84 -4.51 4.37 16.67
N GLU A 85 -5.33 4.94 15.78
CA GLU A 85 -6.14 4.15 14.85
C GLU A 85 -5.28 3.31 13.92
N TYR A 86 -4.17 3.87 13.43
CA TYR A 86 -3.20 3.14 12.63
C TYR A 86 -2.56 1.98 13.39
N ASP A 87 -2.05 2.21 14.60
CA ASP A 87 -1.43 1.15 15.43
C ASP A 87 -2.42 0.03 15.74
N ILE A 88 -3.69 0.37 16.00
CA ILE A 88 -4.76 -0.62 16.21
C ILE A 88 -4.98 -1.44 14.95
N ALA A 89 -5.10 -0.82 13.78
CA ALA A 89 -5.31 -1.54 12.52
C ALA A 89 -4.14 -2.46 12.17
N VAL A 90 -2.90 -1.97 12.34
CA VAL A 90 -1.68 -2.79 12.14
C VAL A 90 -1.64 -3.96 13.11
N ALA A 91 -2.02 -3.75 14.38
CA ALA A 91 -2.07 -4.82 15.37
C ALA A 91 -3.13 -5.87 15.03
N ILE A 92 -4.32 -5.45 14.56
CA ILE A 92 -5.40 -6.35 14.14
C ILE A 92 -4.97 -7.18 12.92
N GLU A 93 -4.36 -6.56 11.92
CA GLU A 93 -3.86 -7.29 10.74
C GLU A 93 -2.80 -8.32 11.14
N LYS A 94 -1.84 -7.95 12.00
CA LYS A 94 -0.84 -8.89 12.52
C LYS A 94 -1.46 -10.01 13.35
N ALA A 95 -2.48 -9.72 14.14
CA ALA A 95 -3.17 -10.72 14.95
C ALA A 95 -4.02 -11.68 14.11
N SER A 96 -4.56 -11.22 12.97
CA SER A 96 -5.38 -12.03 12.07
C SER A 96 -4.57 -13.00 11.20
N LEU A 97 -3.24 -12.83 11.15
CA LEU A 97 -2.30 -13.68 10.41
C LEU A 97 -1.69 -14.80 11.28
N ASN A 98 -2.02 -14.88 12.57
CA ASN A 98 -1.52 -15.89 13.53
C ASN A 98 -2.57 -16.96 13.87
#